data_AF-A0A7S4UZH7-F1
#
_entry.id   AF-A0A7S4UZH7-F1
#
_cell.length_a   1.000
_cell.length_b   1.000
_cell.length_c   1.000
_cell.angle_alpha   90.00
_cell.angle_beta   90.00
_cell.angle_gamma   90.00
#
_symmetry.space_group_name_H-M   'P 1'
#
loop_
_entity.id
_entity.type
_entity.pdbx_description
1 polymer ?
#
loop_
_entity_poly.entity_id
_entity_poly.type
_entity_poly.pdbx_seq_one_letter_code
_entity_poly.pdbx_strand_id
1 'polypeptide(L)'
;MTGSIIAFGKLNGNLPAKAINLPGKNFLNAAAPLLLITLTGVFLSAGGGVELLFGVAIVASLMSFHIFISVGGGDMPVCITVLNSFSGWALVAEGILLKSTALAIVGSVTGFSGAILTKTMCDSHHRDIFNVLFGGINNAP
;
A
#
# COMPACT_ATOMS: atom_id res chain seq x y z
N MET A 1 -5.56 4.62 -2.55
CA MET A 1 -6.29 5.82 -2.08
C MET A 1 -6.05 6.11 -0.60
N THR A 2 -6.50 5.26 0.32
CA THR A 2 -6.43 5.52 1.78
C THR A 2 -5.03 5.87 2.27
N GLY A 3 -4.00 5.14 1.82
CA GLY A 3 -2.60 5.44 2.17
C GLY A 3 -2.15 6.85 1.74
N SER A 4 -2.54 7.30 0.55
CA SER A 4 -2.21 8.64 0.03
C SER A 4 -2.88 9.75 0.84
N ILE A 5 -4.10 9.53 1.31
CA ILE A 5 -4.82 10.47 2.18
C ILE A 5 -4.08 10.63 3.52
N ILE A 6 -3.60 9.53 4.10
CA ILE A 6 -2.81 9.57 5.34
C ILE A 6 -1.46 10.26 5.13
N ALA A 7 -0.81 10.00 3.99
CA ALA A 7 0.42 10.69 3.59
C ALA A 7 0.22 12.20 3.52
N PHE A 8 -0.83 12.62 2.83
CA PHE A 8 -1.22 14.03 2.72
C PHE A 8 -1.50 14.62 4.10
N GLY A 9 -2.33 13.96 4.92
CA GLY A 9 -2.69 14.45 6.24
C GLY A 9 -1.49 14.67 7.16
N LYS A 10 -0.47 13.79 7.09
CA LYS A 10 0.77 13.93 7.86
C LYS A 10 1.66 15.07 7.37
N LEU A 11 1.77 15.26 6.06
CA LEU A 11 2.57 16.34 5.48
C LEU A 11 1.92 17.71 5.61
N ASN A 12 0.58 17.77 5.55
CA ASN A 12 -0.19 18.99 5.73
C ASN A 12 -0.35 19.41 7.21
N GLY A 13 0.11 18.57 8.15
CA GLY A 13 0.01 18.83 9.59
C GLY A 13 -1.36 18.53 10.22
N ASN A 14 -2.34 18.04 9.46
CA ASN A 14 -3.65 17.63 9.97
C ASN A 14 -3.58 16.33 10.80
N LEU A 15 -2.55 15.50 10.57
CA LEU A 15 -2.24 14.31 11.33
C LEU A 15 -0.85 14.42 11.97
N PRO A 16 -0.64 13.83 13.16
CA PRO A 16 0.67 13.84 13.79
C PRO A 16 1.71 13.14 12.91
N ALA A 17 2.88 13.77 12.77
CA ALA A 17 4.02 13.22 12.03
C ALA A 17 4.68 12.03 12.73
N LYS A 18 4.37 11.78 14.02
CA LYS A 18 4.88 10.63 14.77
C LYS A 18 4.23 9.34 14.27
N ALA A 19 5.03 8.27 14.18
CA ALA A 19 4.53 6.92 13.94
C ALA A 19 3.58 6.48 15.06
N ILE A 20 2.36 6.11 14.70
CA ILE A 20 1.37 5.56 15.63
C ILE A 20 1.32 4.05 15.44
N ASN A 21 1.92 3.30 16.37
CA ASN A 21 1.89 1.85 16.34
C ASN A 21 0.69 1.33 17.14
N LEU A 22 -0.17 0.51 16.52
CA LEU A 22 -1.20 -0.23 17.24
C LEU A 22 -0.60 -1.45 17.98
N PRO A 23 -1.17 -1.86 19.12
CA PRO A 23 -0.80 -3.10 19.78
C PRO A 23 -1.05 -4.30 18.83
N GLY A 24 -0.05 -5.16 18.64
CA GLY A 24 -0.15 -6.32 17.74
C GLY A 24 0.12 -6.05 16.26
N LYS A 25 0.81 -4.95 15.92
CA LYS A 25 1.18 -4.56 14.55
C LYS A 25 1.65 -5.71 13.65
N ASN A 26 2.57 -6.56 14.13
CA ASN A 26 3.14 -7.64 13.32
C ASN A 26 2.09 -8.71 12.96
N PHE A 27 1.19 -9.01 13.90
CA PHE A 27 0.08 -9.92 13.67
C PHE A 27 -0.91 -9.33 12.64
N LEU A 28 -1.27 -8.06 12.79
CA LEU A 28 -2.16 -7.37 11.84
C LEU A 28 -1.54 -7.29 10.43
N ASN A 29 -0.26 -6.97 10.33
CA ASN A 29 0.46 -6.88 9.06
C ASN A 29 0.59 -8.23 8.34
N ALA A 30 0.63 -9.34 9.08
CA ALA A 30 0.63 -10.68 8.51
C ALA A 30 -0.79 -11.19 8.19
N ALA A 31 -1.75 -10.93 9.08
CA ALA A 31 -3.12 -11.42 8.94
C ALA A 31 -3.92 -10.69 7.85
N ALA A 32 -3.77 -9.38 7.73
CA ALA A 32 -4.51 -8.57 6.74
C ALA A 32 -4.30 -9.00 5.27
N PRO A 33 -3.07 -9.22 4.77
CA PRO A 33 -2.87 -9.69 3.40
C PRO A 33 -3.38 -11.11 3.18
N LEU A 34 -3.24 -12.00 4.17
CA LEU A 34 -3.84 -13.34 4.09
C LEU A 34 -5.36 -13.25 3.98
N LEU A 35 -5.99 -12.40 4.80
CA LEU A 35 -7.44 -12.19 4.75
C LEU A 35 -7.87 -11.62 3.40
N LEU A 36 -7.13 -10.67 2.81
CA LEU A 36 -7.40 -10.16 1.47
C LEU A 36 -7.32 -11.24 0.39
N ILE A 37 -6.29 -12.09 0.43
CA ILE A 37 -6.13 -13.19 -0.53
C ILE A 37 -7.29 -14.19 -0.40
N THR A 38 -7.64 -14.58 0.83
CA THR A 38 -8.78 -15.50 1.06
C THR A 38 -10.10 -14.92 0.58
N LEU A 39 -10.39 -13.65 0.89
CA LEU A 39 -11.65 -13.00 0.52
C LEU A 39 -11.75 -12.82 -1.01
N THR A 40 -10.63 -12.53 -1.66
CA THR A 40 -10.54 -12.48 -3.13
C THR A 40 -10.74 -13.88 -3.74
N GLY A 41 -10.16 -14.92 -3.14
CA GLY A 41 -10.37 -16.30 -3.58
C GLY A 41 -11.83 -16.75 -3.46
N VAL A 42 -12.51 -16.37 -2.37
CA VAL A 42 -13.95 -16.60 -2.18
C VAL A 42 -14.78 -15.80 -3.20
N PHE A 43 -14.40 -14.56 -3.48
CA PHE A 43 -15.05 -13.76 -4.52
C PHE A 43 -14.96 -14.42 -5.90
N LEU A 44 -13.79 -14.98 -6.26
CA LEU A 44 -13.62 -15.71 -7.51
C LEU A 44 -14.44 -17.01 -7.54
N SER A 45 -14.45 -17.79 -6.45
CA SER A 45 -15.12 -19.09 -6.41
C SER A 45 -16.65 -18.98 -6.34
N ALA A 46 -17.18 -17.93 -5.73
CA ALA A 46 -18.61 -17.64 -5.65
C ALA A 46 -19.21 -17.07 -6.95
N GLY A 47 -18.38 -16.80 -7.97
CA GLY A 47 -18.82 -16.20 -9.23
C GLY A 47 -19.06 -14.69 -9.14
N GLY A 48 -18.46 -14.02 -8.13
CA GLY A 48 -18.63 -12.60 -7.86
C GLY A 48 -19.66 -12.28 -6.78
N GLY A 49 -19.86 -10.99 -6.53
CA GLY A 49 -20.79 -10.50 -5.51
C GLY A 49 -20.43 -9.09 -5.03
N VAL A 50 -21.40 -8.18 -5.09
CA VAL A 50 -21.21 -6.77 -4.71
C VAL A 50 -20.79 -6.66 -3.24
N GLU A 51 -21.37 -7.48 -2.35
CA GLU A 51 -21.04 -7.49 -0.93
C GLU A 51 -19.59 -7.92 -0.66
N LEU A 52 -19.14 -8.98 -1.32
CA LEU A 52 -17.75 -9.45 -1.22
C LEU A 52 -16.77 -8.42 -1.78
N LEU A 53 -17.12 -7.74 -2.87
CA LEU A 53 -16.32 -6.67 -3.44
C LEU A 53 -16.18 -5.47 -2.48
N PHE A 54 -17.28 -5.05 -1.84
CA PHE A 54 -17.21 -4.04 -0.78
C PHE A 54 -16.42 -4.52 0.43
N GLY A 55 -16.55 -5.80 0.81
CA GLY A 55 -15.74 -6.41 1.87
C GLY A 55 -14.24 -6.31 1.59
N VAL A 56 -13.81 -6.69 0.38
CA VAL A 56 -12.42 -6.56 -0.07
C VAL A 56 -11.97 -5.09 -0.03
N ALA A 57 -12.78 -4.17 -0.54
CA ALA A 57 -12.45 -2.74 -0.56
C ALA A 57 -12.28 -2.14 0.85
N ILE A 58 -13.15 -2.52 1.79
CA ILE A 58 -13.08 -2.08 3.20
C ILE A 58 -11.82 -2.63 3.85
N VAL A 59 -11.56 -3.94 3.72
CA VAL A 59 -10.37 -4.56 4.32
C VAL A 59 -9.08 -3.95 3.73
N ALA A 60 -9.01 -3.76 2.41
CA ALA A 60 -7.86 -3.13 1.76
C ALA A 60 -7.65 -1.68 2.24
N SER A 61 -8.74 -0.94 2.47
CA SER A 61 -8.70 0.42 3.00
C SER A 61 -8.20 0.46 4.44
N LEU A 62 -8.68 -0.43 5.30
CA LEU A 62 -8.25 -0.55 6.70
C LEU A 62 -6.79 -1.00 6.81
N MET A 63 -6.37 -1.98 6.00
CA MET A 63 -4.98 -2.42 5.92
C MET A 63 -4.06 -1.27 5.47
N SER A 64 -4.44 -0.57 4.40
CA SER A 64 -3.68 0.59 3.92
C SER A 64 -3.60 1.67 5.00
N PHE A 65 -4.70 1.97 5.68
CA PHE A 65 -4.70 2.91 6.80
C PHE A 65 -3.70 2.49 7.89
N HIS A 66 -3.73 1.23 8.31
CA HIS A 66 -2.87 0.69 9.35
C HIS A 66 -1.38 0.77 9.00
N ILE A 67 -1.00 0.41 7.77
CA ILE A 67 0.40 0.46 7.33
C ILE A 67 0.90 1.91 7.34
N PHE A 68 0.20 2.83 6.65
CA PHE A 68 0.70 4.19 6.46
C PHE A 68 0.56 5.09 7.72
N ILE A 69 -0.37 4.79 8.64
CA ILE A 69 -0.42 5.50 9.93
C ILE A 69 0.75 5.11 10.85
N SER A 70 1.29 3.89 10.69
CA SER A 70 2.44 3.40 11.45
C SER A 70 3.79 3.93 10.95
N VAL A 71 3.83 4.56 9.77
CA VAL A 71 5.06 5.15 9.22
C VAL A 71 5.31 6.56 9.77
N GLY A 72 6.55 6.92 10.08
CA GLY A 72 6.91 8.28 10.51
C GLY A 72 6.87 9.30 9.37
N GLY A 73 6.60 10.56 9.69
CA GLY A 73 6.52 11.65 8.71
C GLY A 73 7.83 11.89 7.95
N GLY A 74 8.98 11.59 8.54
CA GLY A 74 10.29 11.67 7.87
C GLY A 74 10.47 10.68 6.73
N ASP A 75 9.75 9.55 6.74
CA ASP A 75 9.79 8.52 5.71
C ASP A 75 8.59 8.59 4.73
N MET A 76 7.72 9.60 4.93
CA MET A 76 6.54 9.81 4.10
C MET A 76 6.86 10.04 2.61
N PRO A 77 7.96 10.74 2.21
CA PRO A 77 8.31 10.88 0.81
C PRO A 77 8.53 9.54 0.09
N VAL A 78 9.16 8.57 0.76
CA VAL A 78 9.35 7.21 0.23
C VAL A 78 8.01 6.47 0.14
N CYS A 79 7.13 6.66 1.11
CA CYS A 79 5.78 6.08 1.05
C CYS A 79 4.96 6.58 -0.14
N ILE A 80 5.13 7.85 -0.54
CA ILE A 80 4.43 8.42 -1.69
C ILE A 80 4.90 7.78 -3.00
N THR A 81 6.20 7.49 -3.13
CA THR A 81 6.74 6.84 -4.34
C THR A 81 6.30 5.38 -4.45
N VAL A 82 6.17 4.67 -3.31
CA VAL A 82 5.53 3.34 -3.24
C VAL A 82 4.08 3.40 -3.71
N LEU A 83 3.30 4.36 -3.20
CA LEU A 83 1.89 4.55 -3.58
C LEU A 83 1.73 4.93 -5.07
N ASN A 84 2.70 5.65 -5.64
CA ASN A 84 2.76 5.92 -7.07
C ASN A 84 2.97 4.62 -7.87
N SER A 85 3.89 3.75 -7.45
CA SER A 85 4.08 2.44 -8.08
C SER A 85 2.79 1.60 -8.02
N PHE A 86 2.13 1.53 -6.86
CA PHE A 86 0.87 0.79 -6.72
C PHE A 86 -0.26 1.31 -7.59
N SER A 87 -0.36 2.62 -7.82
CA SER A 87 -1.33 3.18 -8.77
C SER A 87 -1.07 2.69 -10.19
N GLY A 88 0.20 2.56 -10.60
CA GLY A 88 0.58 1.97 -11.90
C GLY A 88 0.17 0.51 -12.03
N TRP A 89 0.46 -0.33 -11.02
CA TRP A 89 0.07 -1.75 -11.01
C TRP A 89 -1.45 -1.95 -11.01
N ALA A 90 -2.19 -1.08 -10.33
CA ALA A 90 -3.65 -1.08 -10.39
C ALA A 90 -4.15 -0.79 -11.81
N LEU A 91 -3.52 0.16 -12.51
CA LEU A 91 -3.84 0.49 -13.90
C LEU A 91 -3.52 -0.67 -14.88
N VAL A 92 -2.47 -1.45 -14.61
CA VAL A 92 -2.19 -2.68 -15.37
C VAL A 92 -3.32 -3.69 -15.20
N ALA A 93 -3.76 -3.92 -13.96
CA ALA A 93 -4.87 -4.84 -13.68
C ALA A 93 -6.17 -4.38 -14.36
N GLU A 94 -6.46 -3.07 -14.33
CA GLU A 94 -7.59 -2.48 -15.04
C GLU A 94 -7.45 -2.61 -16.57
N GLY A 95 -6.26 -2.40 -17.12
CA GLY A 95 -5.98 -2.57 -18.54
C GLY A 95 -6.22 -4.00 -19.02
N ILE A 96 -5.83 -5.00 -18.21
CA ILE A 96 -6.12 -6.42 -18.49
C ILE A 96 -7.64 -6.69 -18.42
N LEU A 97 -8.31 -6.14 -17.40
CA LEU A 97 -9.76 -6.29 -17.22
C LEU A 97 -10.56 -5.71 -18.39
N LEU A 98 -10.18 -4.52 -18.87
CA LEU A 98 -10.83 -3.82 -19.99
C LEU A 98 -10.30 -4.23 -21.37
N LYS A 99 -9.34 -5.17 -21.44
CA LYS A 99 -8.64 -5.58 -22.67
C LYS A 99 -8.02 -4.41 -23.44
N SER A 100 -7.54 -3.38 -22.72
CA SER A 100 -6.90 -2.20 -23.28
C SER A 100 -5.38 -2.28 -23.11
N THR A 101 -4.68 -2.45 -24.24
CA THR A 101 -3.22 -2.46 -24.29
C THR A 101 -2.63 -1.12 -23.89
N ALA A 102 -3.29 -0.01 -24.20
CA ALA A 102 -2.84 1.33 -23.83
C ALA A 102 -2.77 1.51 -22.30
N LEU A 103 -3.83 1.12 -21.58
CA LEU A 103 -3.88 1.17 -20.11
C LEU A 103 -2.82 0.26 -19.47
N ALA A 104 -2.63 -0.95 -20.01
CA ALA A 104 -1.61 -1.88 -19.53
C ALA A 104 -0.19 -1.34 -19.74
N ILE A 105 0.11 -0.75 -20.90
CA ILE A 105 1.42 -0.17 -21.20
C ILE A 105 1.68 1.03 -20.28
N VAL A 106 0.75 1.99 -20.21
CA VAL A 106 0.90 3.18 -19.35
C VAL A 106 1.05 2.77 -17.88
N GLY A 107 0.21 1.84 -17.41
CA GLY A 107 0.28 1.33 -16.04
C GLY A 107 1.62 0.68 -15.73
N SER A 108 2.15 -0.14 -16.63
CA SER A 108 3.44 -0.80 -16.41
C SER A 108 4.59 0.21 -16.33
N VAL A 109 4.63 1.20 -17.22
CA VAL A 109 5.66 2.26 -17.22
C VAL A 109 5.60 3.07 -15.92
N THR A 110 4.41 3.50 -15.49
CA THR A 110 4.23 4.23 -14.22
C THR A 110 4.59 3.36 -13.01
N GLY A 111 4.21 2.07 -13.02
CA GLY A 111 4.50 1.12 -11.95
C GLY A 111 6.01 0.91 -11.76
N PHE A 112 6.72 0.62 -12.85
CA PHE A 112 8.18 0.45 -12.84
C PHE A 112 8.91 1.74 -12.50
N SER A 113 8.51 2.88 -13.07
CA SER A 113 9.09 4.20 -12.75
C SER A 113 8.98 4.51 -11.25
N GLY A 114 7.81 4.26 -10.65
CA GLY A 114 7.60 4.43 -9.22
C GLY A 114 8.48 3.50 -8.37
N ALA A 115 8.64 2.23 -8.78
CA ALA A 115 9.48 1.27 -8.07
C ALA A 115 10.96 1.68 -8.09
N ILE A 116 11.47 2.13 -9.24
CA ILE A 116 12.85 2.62 -9.39
C ILE A 116 13.06 3.86 -8.51
N LEU A 117 12.16 4.84 -8.60
CA LEU A 117 12.23 6.05 -7.78
C LEU A 117 12.21 5.74 -6.29
N THR A 118 11.39 4.77 -5.87
CA THR A 118 11.34 4.30 -4.49
C THR A 118 12.69 3.74 -4.05
N LYS A 119 13.31 2.89 -4.89
CA LYS A 119 14.61 2.29 -4.58
C LYS A 119 15.70 3.36 -4.45
N THR A 120 15.79 4.29 -5.41
CA THR A 120 16.77 5.37 -5.37
C THR A 120 16.59 6.27 -4.14
N MET A 121 15.35 6.55 -3.73
CA MET A 121 15.08 7.30 -2.50
C MET A 121 15.52 6.53 -1.24
N CYS A 122 15.20 5.24 -1.15
CA CYS A 122 15.64 4.40 -0.04
C CYS A 122 17.18 4.40 0.09
N ASP A 123 17.88 4.25 -1.05
CA ASP A 123 19.33 4.23 -1.10
C ASP A 123 19.93 5.59 -0.70
N SER A 124 19.35 6.69 -1.19
CA SER A 124 19.78 8.04 -0.81
C SER A 124 19.59 8.33 0.68
N HIS A 125 18.58 7.73 1.30
CA HIS A 125 18.28 7.90 2.72
C HIS A 125 18.96 6.86 3.62
N HIS A 126 19.76 5.93 3.06
CA HIS A 126 20.39 4.83 3.78
C HIS A 126 19.41 4.01 4.64
N ARG A 127 18.18 3.81 4.13
CA ARG A 127 17.17 3.00 4.81
C ARG A 127 16.55 1.98 3.86
N ASP A 128 16.30 0.78 4.37
CA ASP A 128 15.61 -0.25 3.62
C ASP A 128 14.10 0.03 3.50
N ILE A 129 13.54 -0.34 2.34
CA ILE A 129 12.10 -0.26 2.04
C ILE A 129 11.25 -0.96 3.11
N PHE A 130 11.69 -2.13 3.59
CA PHE A 130 10.99 -2.89 4.61
C PHE A 130 10.99 -2.17 5.95
N ASN A 131 12.10 -1.53 6.30
CA ASN A 131 12.22 -0.78 7.53
C ASN A 131 11.37 0.50 7.50
N VAL A 132 11.25 1.12 6.32
CA VAL A 132 10.39 2.28 6.09
C VAL A 132 8.90 1.93 6.17
N LEU A 133 8.45 0.87 5.50
CA LEU A 133 7.03 0.50 5.43
C LEU A 133 6.52 -0.20 6.69
N PHE A 134 7.34 -1.05 7.31
CA PHE A 134 6.91 -1.85 8.47
C PHE A 134 7.44 -1.34 9.81
N GLY A 135 8.33 -0.35 9.80
CA GLY A 135 8.83 0.32 11.00
C GLY A 135 9.43 -0.65 11.99
N GLY A 136 10.66 -1.12 11.74
CA GLY A 136 11.44 -1.91 12.68
C GLY A 136 10.79 -3.22 13.13
N ILE A 137 10.83 -4.26 12.28
CA ILE A 137 10.68 -5.65 12.74
C ILE A 137 11.85 -6.04 13.69
N ASN A 138 12.91 -5.23 13.75
CA ASN A 138 14.16 -5.50 14.47
C ASN A 138 14.26 -4.94 15.91
N ASN A 139 13.17 -4.48 16.53
CA ASN A 139 13.14 -4.25 17.98
C ASN A 139 12.10 -5.17 18.62
N ALA A 140 12.33 -6.48 18.49
CA ALA A 140 11.96 -7.39 19.58
C ALA A 140 13.02 -7.19 20.69
N PRO A 141 12.62 -7.16 21.98
CA PRO A 141 13.58 -7.22 23.07
C PRO A 141 14.47 -8.47 23.00
#